data_AF-A0A8S8Z582-F1
#
_entry.id   AF-A0A8S8Z582-F1
#
_cell.length_a   1.000
_cell.length_b   1.000
_cell.length_c   1.000
_cell.angle_alpha   90.00
_cell.angle_beta   90.00
_cell.angle_gamma   90.00
#
_symmetry.space_group_name_H-M   'P 1'
#
loop_
_entity.id
_entity.type
_entity.pdbx_description
1 polymer ?
#
loop_
_entity_poly.entity_id
_entity_poly.type
_entity_poly.pdbx_seq_one_letter_code
_entity_poly.pdbx_strand_id
1 'polypeptide(L)'
;MGEGSRITMAEGRLSVPDDPIVHYIEGDGIGIDITPVMMAVVDAAVERAYDSKRSIRWSEALAGQKAFDATGEWLPEATKQAMREGLISIKGPLTTPVGGGIRSLNVALRQQLDLYACVRPVRWYAGTPSPVKDPEAVDMIIFRENSEDVYAGIEWEAGSDEVNKVIDFLQNEMGVDKIRFPIPVASASSQSVRRERHASSAQLSIMQSRMTKTA
;
A
#
# COMPACT_ATOMS: atom_id res chain seq x y z
N MET A 1 -18.00 -24.79 -15.40
CA MET A 1 -17.53 -23.40 -15.43
C MET A 1 -16.17 -23.43 -16.10
N GLY A 2 -16.01 -22.80 -17.26
CA GLY A 2 -14.75 -22.87 -18.02
C GLY A 2 -13.63 -22.15 -17.27
N GLU A 3 -12.42 -22.71 -17.31
CA GLU A 3 -11.21 -22.07 -16.80
C GLU A 3 -10.96 -20.78 -17.60
N GLY A 4 -10.85 -19.64 -16.91
CA GLY A 4 -10.49 -18.37 -17.56
C GLY A 4 -9.06 -18.36 -18.07
N SER A 5 -8.71 -17.34 -18.84
CA SER A 5 -7.37 -17.21 -19.42
C SER A 5 -6.47 -16.28 -18.59
N ARG A 6 -5.20 -16.64 -18.40
CA ARG A 6 -4.24 -15.83 -17.65
C ARG A 6 -3.82 -14.59 -18.46
N ILE A 7 -3.72 -13.45 -17.79
CA ILE A 7 -3.10 -12.24 -18.35
C ILE A 7 -1.58 -12.45 -18.39
N THR A 8 -0.94 -12.12 -19.51
CA THR A 8 0.51 -12.28 -19.68
C THR A 8 1.18 -10.96 -19.98
N MET A 9 2.49 -10.87 -19.79
CA MET A 9 3.29 -9.70 -20.12
C MET A 9 4.46 -10.10 -21.01
N ALA A 10 4.61 -9.41 -22.14
CA ALA A 10 5.75 -9.53 -23.04
C ALA A 10 6.27 -8.14 -23.37
N GLU A 11 7.58 -7.92 -23.26
CA GLU A 11 8.23 -6.64 -23.59
C GLU A 11 7.59 -5.42 -22.91
N GLY A 12 7.15 -5.56 -21.66
CA GLY A 12 6.49 -4.50 -20.89
C GLY A 12 5.05 -4.18 -21.31
N ARG A 13 4.45 -4.98 -22.20
CA ARG A 13 3.05 -4.83 -22.63
C ARG A 13 2.22 -6.00 -22.12
N LEU A 14 1.04 -5.69 -21.58
CA LEU A 14 0.06 -6.69 -21.17
C LEU A 14 -0.65 -7.27 -22.40
N SER A 15 -0.70 -8.60 -22.48
CA SER A 15 -1.56 -9.34 -23.38
C SER A 15 -2.76 -9.85 -22.57
N VAL A 16 -3.92 -9.22 -22.79
CA VAL A 16 -5.15 -9.48 -22.05
C VAL A 16 -6.12 -10.27 -22.95
N PRO A 17 -6.50 -11.50 -22.56
CA PRO A 17 -7.47 -12.31 -23.32
C PRO A 17 -8.89 -11.72 -23.22
N ASP A 18 -9.87 -12.32 -23.89
CA ASP A 18 -11.27 -11.89 -23.82
C ASP A 18 -11.99 -12.36 -22.54
N ASP A 19 -11.45 -13.36 -21.85
CA ASP A 19 -11.96 -13.92 -20.59
C ASP A 19 -10.92 -13.95 -19.44
N PRO A 20 -10.27 -12.82 -19.12
CA PRO A 20 -9.15 -12.77 -18.19
C PRO A 20 -9.55 -13.22 -16.78
N ILE A 21 -8.67 -14.01 -16.16
CA ILE A 21 -8.70 -14.22 -14.71
C ILE A 21 -8.19 -12.97 -14.02
N VAL A 22 -9.03 -12.39 -13.15
CA VAL A 22 -8.66 -11.26 -12.28
C VAL A 22 -8.81 -11.70 -10.84
N HIS A 23 -7.71 -11.64 -10.09
CA HIS A 23 -7.74 -11.95 -8.67
C HIS A 23 -8.37 -10.79 -7.89
N TYR A 24 -9.23 -11.12 -6.94
CA TYR A 24 -9.81 -10.13 -6.04
C TYR A 24 -9.70 -10.53 -4.58
N ILE A 25 -9.52 -9.54 -3.72
CA ILE A 25 -9.64 -9.69 -2.27
C ILE A 25 -10.93 -8.99 -1.85
N GLU A 26 -11.86 -9.72 -1.23
CA GLU A 26 -13.14 -9.17 -0.75
C GLU A 26 -12.95 -7.97 0.19
N GLY A 27 -11.98 -8.10 1.08
CA GLY A 27 -11.66 -7.10 2.09
C GLY A 27 -12.41 -7.32 3.40
N ASP A 28 -11.97 -6.61 4.44
CA ASP A 28 -12.53 -6.68 5.78
C ASP A 28 -13.63 -5.62 6.00
N GLY A 29 -14.45 -5.79 7.04
CA GLY A 29 -15.48 -4.82 7.41
C GLY A 29 -16.48 -4.59 6.29
N ILE A 30 -16.52 -3.37 5.74
CA ILE A 30 -17.43 -3.00 4.63
C ILE A 30 -17.07 -3.68 3.29
N GLY A 31 -15.97 -4.43 3.22
CA GLY A 31 -15.56 -5.18 2.02
C GLY A 31 -16.66 -6.11 1.49
N ILE A 32 -17.37 -6.79 2.41
CA ILE A 32 -18.47 -7.69 2.08
C ILE A 32 -19.64 -6.99 1.38
N ASP A 33 -19.84 -5.69 1.64
CA ASP A 33 -20.93 -4.91 1.04
C ASP A 33 -20.51 -4.31 -0.30
N ILE A 34 -19.29 -3.76 -0.39
CA ILE A 34 -18.88 -2.97 -1.55
C ILE A 34 -18.31 -3.83 -2.69
N THR A 35 -17.63 -4.94 -2.37
CA THR A 35 -16.92 -5.73 -3.39
C THR A 35 -17.88 -6.45 -4.35
N PRO A 36 -18.95 -7.11 -3.89
CA PRO A 36 -19.91 -7.73 -4.80
C PRO A 36 -20.61 -6.72 -5.72
N VAL A 37 -20.92 -5.52 -5.19
CA VAL A 37 -21.54 -4.44 -5.98
C VAL A 37 -20.57 -3.90 -7.02
N MET A 38 -19.29 -3.70 -6.67
CA MET A 38 -18.26 -3.28 -7.61
C MET A 38 -18.12 -4.29 -8.76
N MET A 39 -18.05 -5.58 -8.45
CA MET A 39 -17.94 -6.65 -9.45
C MET A 39 -19.14 -6.65 -10.39
N ALA A 40 -20.37 -6.55 -9.86
CA ALA A 40 -21.59 -6.51 -10.67
C ALA A 40 -21.63 -5.30 -11.62
N VAL A 41 -21.20 -4.12 -11.17
CA VAL A 41 -21.12 -2.92 -12.00
C VAL A 41 -20.06 -3.08 -13.10
N VAL A 42 -18.89 -3.63 -12.77
CA VAL A 42 -17.82 -3.89 -13.73
C VAL A 42 -18.26 -4.92 -14.77
N ASP A 43 -18.87 -6.03 -14.35
CA ASP A 43 -19.35 -7.08 -15.25
C ASP A 43 -20.40 -6.53 -16.23
N ALA A 44 -21.37 -5.76 -15.75
CA ALA A 44 -22.38 -5.12 -16.59
C ALA A 44 -21.76 -4.10 -17.57
N ALA A 45 -20.73 -3.37 -17.15
CA ALA A 45 -20.03 -2.42 -18.01
C ALA A 45 -19.24 -3.15 -19.12
N VAL A 46 -18.56 -4.26 -18.79
CA VAL A 46 -17.84 -5.09 -19.77
C VAL A 46 -18.82 -5.72 -20.75
N GLU A 47 -19.90 -6.32 -20.25
CA GLU A 47 -20.91 -6.95 -21.09
C GLU A 47 -21.48 -5.95 -22.11
N ARG A 48 -21.85 -4.75 -21.64
CA ARG A 48 -22.41 -3.69 -22.49
C ARG A 48 -21.39 -3.09 -23.47
N ALA A 49 -20.13 -2.94 -23.07
CA ALA A 49 -19.11 -2.32 -23.92
C ALA A 49 -18.65 -3.24 -25.05
N TYR A 50 -18.76 -4.56 -24.87
CA TYR A 50 -18.20 -5.55 -25.78
C TYR A 50 -19.25 -6.51 -26.37
N ASP A 51 -20.55 -6.22 -26.23
CA ASP A 51 -21.65 -7.08 -26.69
C ASP A 51 -21.47 -8.55 -26.26
N SER A 52 -21.15 -8.74 -24.97
CA SER A 52 -20.86 -10.04 -24.34
C SER A 52 -19.69 -10.85 -24.95
N LYS A 53 -18.87 -10.25 -25.85
CA LYS A 53 -17.65 -10.90 -26.39
C LYS A 53 -16.51 -10.98 -25.38
N ARG A 54 -16.60 -10.21 -24.30
CA ARG A 54 -15.62 -10.18 -23.21
C ARG A 54 -16.30 -10.41 -21.87
N SER A 55 -15.57 -11.02 -20.94
CA SER A 55 -16.03 -11.24 -19.57
C SER A 55 -14.85 -11.28 -18.61
N ILE A 56 -15.07 -11.03 -17.33
CA ILE A 56 -14.02 -11.22 -16.31
C ILE A 56 -14.29 -12.52 -15.56
N ARG A 57 -13.21 -13.29 -15.32
CA ARG A 57 -13.24 -14.48 -14.46
C ARG A 57 -12.65 -14.11 -13.10
N TRP A 58 -13.53 -13.79 -12.16
CA TRP A 58 -13.13 -13.42 -10.82
C TRP A 58 -12.61 -14.63 -10.05
N SER A 59 -11.40 -14.50 -9.49
CA SER A 59 -10.77 -15.51 -8.64
C SER A 59 -10.47 -14.92 -7.27
N GLU A 60 -11.12 -15.42 -6.23
CA GLU A 60 -10.92 -14.91 -4.88
C GLU A 60 -9.52 -15.27 -4.35
N ALA A 61 -8.84 -14.28 -3.79
CA ALA A 61 -7.62 -14.45 -3.01
C ALA A 61 -7.85 -13.94 -1.58
N LEU A 62 -7.36 -14.67 -0.58
CA LEU A 62 -7.63 -14.38 0.82
C LEU A 62 -6.60 -13.40 1.39
N ALA A 63 -7.06 -12.34 2.06
CA ALA A 63 -6.21 -11.52 2.91
C ALA A 63 -7.04 -10.91 4.05
N GLY A 64 -6.37 -10.44 5.11
CA GLY A 64 -7.03 -9.80 6.25
C GLY A 64 -7.65 -10.82 7.20
N GLN A 65 -8.75 -10.42 7.85
CA GLN A 65 -9.44 -11.23 8.86
C GLN A 65 -9.94 -12.54 8.25
N LYS A 66 -10.52 -12.48 7.04
CA LYS A 66 -11.01 -13.67 6.33
C LYS A 66 -9.92 -14.71 6.09
N ALA A 67 -8.70 -14.27 5.79
CA ALA A 67 -7.56 -15.17 5.63
C ALA A 67 -7.11 -15.76 6.96
N PHE A 68 -7.04 -14.93 8.00
CA PHE A 68 -6.62 -15.37 9.33
C PHE A 68 -7.58 -16.41 9.90
N ASP A 69 -8.89 -16.21 9.75
CA ASP A 69 -9.92 -17.15 10.22
C ASP A 69 -9.86 -18.48 9.47
N ALA A 70 -9.52 -18.46 8.18
CA ALA A 70 -9.48 -19.65 7.33
C ALA A 70 -8.15 -20.42 7.41
N THR A 71 -7.03 -19.73 7.61
CA THR A 71 -5.68 -20.30 7.41
C THR A 71 -4.74 -20.07 8.60
N GLY A 72 -5.09 -19.20 9.54
CA GLY A 72 -4.19 -18.72 10.59
C GLY A 72 -3.19 -17.64 10.15
N GLU A 73 -3.17 -17.28 8.86
CA GLU A 73 -2.27 -16.28 8.30
C GLU A 73 -3.04 -15.05 7.77
N TRP A 74 -2.55 -13.84 8.09
CA TRP A 74 -3.17 -12.60 7.63
C TRP A 74 -2.96 -12.31 6.13
N LEU A 75 -1.85 -12.79 5.57
CA LEU A 75 -1.52 -12.65 4.15
C LEU A 75 -0.80 -13.92 3.66
N PRO A 76 -1.57 -14.95 3.28
CA PRO A 76 -1.03 -16.22 2.79
C PRO A 76 -0.10 -16.05 1.59
N GLU A 77 0.92 -16.91 1.46
CA GLU A 77 1.81 -16.89 0.29
C GLU A 77 1.06 -17.16 -1.02
N ALA A 78 0.04 -18.02 -0.98
CA ALA A 78 -0.83 -18.31 -2.13
C ALA A 78 -1.46 -17.04 -2.72
N THR A 79 -1.89 -16.09 -1.88
CA THR A 79 -2.46 -14.81 -2.32
C THR A 79 -1.42 -13.96 -3.06
N LYS A 80 -0.19 -13.90 -2.54
CA LYS A 80 0.89 -13.14 -3.17
C LYS A 80 1.31 -13.77 -4.49
N GLN A 81 1.40 -15.10 -4.54
CA GLN A 81 1.70 -15.82 -5.77
C GLN A 81 0.61 -15.59 -6.82
N ALA A 82 -0.67 -15.69 -6.45
CA ALA A 82 -1.79 -15.40 -7.34
C ALA A 82 -1.69 -13.96 -7.91
N MET A 83 -1.40 -12.96 -7.08
CA MET A 83 -1.25 -11.57 -7.54
C MET A 83 -0.03 -11.39 -8.46
N ARG A 84 1.13 -12.00 -8.15
CA ARG A 84 2.34 -11.94 -9.00
C ARG A 84 2.09 -12.58 -10.37
N GLU A 85 1.45 -13.75 -10.37
CA GLU A 85 1.21 -14.51 -11.59
C GLU A 85 0.06 -13.96 -12.43
N GLY A 86 -0.96 -13.39 -11.79
CA GLY A 86 -2.14 -12.83 -12.45
C GLY A 86 -1.95 -11.40 -12.98
N LEU A 87 -0.88 -10.70 -12.56
CA LEU A 87 -0.47 -9.34 -12.96
C LEU A 87 -1.43 -8.20 -12.60
N ILE A 88 -2.73 -8.45 -12.63
CA ILE A 88 -3.79 -7.52 -12.29
C ILE A 88 -4.63 -8.11 -11.17
N SER A 89 -4.87 -7.32 -10.14
CA SER A 89 -5.72 -7.70 -9.01
C SER A 89 -6.44 -6.48 -8.44
N ILE A 90 -7.59 -6.70 -7.84
CA ILE A 90 -8.37 -5.68 -7.13
C ILE A 90 -8.58 -6.08 -5.68
N LYS A 91 -8.72 -5.11 -4.77
CA LYS A 91 -8.99 -5.42 -3.37
C LYS A 91 -9.97 -4.46 -2.74
N GLY A 92 -10.77 -4.98 -1.82
CA GLY A 92 -11.48 -4.20 -0.82
C GLY A 92 -10.55 -3.61 0.25
N PRO A 93 -11.13 -2.95 1.27
CA PRO A 93 -10.39 -2.44 2.42
C PRO A 93 -9.79 -3.60 3.22
N LEU A 94 -8.62 -3.38 3.83
CA LEU A 94 -7.98 -4.36 4.72
C LEU A 94 -7.69 -3.70 6.05
N THR A 95 -8.12 -4.34 7.12
CA THR A 95 -7.92 -3.85 8.48
C THR A 95 -6.46 -4.03 8.85
N THR A 96 -5.81 -2.96 9.29
CA THR A 96 -4.47 -3.03 9.89
C THR A 96 -4.62 -2.90 11.40
N PRO A 97 -4.28 -3.92 12.20
CA PRO A 97 -4.35 -3.81 13.65
C PRO A 97 -3.41 -2.70 14.15
N VAL A 98 -3.90 -1.85 15.05
CA VAL A 98 -3.14 -0.74 15.62
C VAL A 98 -2.37 -1.24 16.84
N GLY A 99 -1.05 -1.02 16.89
CA GLY A 99 -0.23 -1.22 18.09
C GLY A 99 0.30 -2.63 18.36
N GLY A 100 0.14 -3.58 17.42
CA GLY A 100 0.51 -5.00 17.63
C GLY A 100 1.83 -5.46 17.00
N GLY A 101 2.72 -4.55 16.56
CA GLY A 101 3.99 -4.92 15.91
C GLY A 101 3.85 -5.53 14.50
N ILE A 102 2.63 -5.73 14.00
CA ILE A 102 2.37 -6.20 12.64
C ILE A 102 2.44 -5.00 11.68
N ARG A 103 3.37 -5.04 10.72
CA ARG A 103 3.42 -4.07 9.62
C ARG A 103 2.11 -4.12 8.83
N SER A 104 1.61 -2.95 8.41
CA SER A 104 0.34 -2.85 7.67
C SER A 104 0.28 -3.81 6.49
N LEU A 105 -0.81 -4.59 6.36
CA LEU A 105 -1.03 -5.51 5.24
C LEU A 105 -0.96 -4.79 3.88
N ASN A 106 -1.45 -3.55 3.82
CA ASN A 106 -1.36 -2.74 2.62
C ASN A 106 0.09 -2.38 2.27
N VAL A 107 0.93 -2.09 3.28
CA VAL A 107 2.35 -1.81 3.08
C VAL A 107 3.09 -3.09 2.69
N ALA A 108 2.79 -4.21 3.35
CA ALA A 108 3.38 -5.52 3.03
C ALA A 108 3.09 -5.92 1.58
N LEU A 109 1.85 -5.78 1.10
CA LEU A 109 1.50 -6.04 -0.30
C LEU A 109 2.32 -5.18 -1.27
N ARG A 110 2.48 -3.88 -0.98
CA ARG A 110 3.23 -2.96 -1.86
C ARG A 110 4.70 -3.32 -1.93
N GLN A 111 5.32 -3.58 -0.78
CA GLN A 111 6.74 -3.93 -0.70
C GLN A 111 7.03 -5.31 -1.32
N GLN A 112 6.21 -6.32 -1.01
CA GLN A 112 6.46 -7.70 -1.46
C GLN A 112 6.09 -7.96 -2.93
N LEU A 113 5.33 -7.06 -3.54
CA LEU A 113 4.98 -7.08 -4.97
C LEU A 113 5.68 -5.97 -5.76
N ASP A 114 6.57 -5.20 -5.13
CA ASP A 114 7.31 -4.09 -5.75
C ASP A 114 6.40 -3.07 -6.49
N LEU A 115 5.27 -2.73 -5.87
CA LEU A 115 4.30 -1.77 -6.40
C LEU A 115 4.75 -0.33 -6.09
N TYR A 116 5.82 0.10 -6.76
CA TYR A 116 6.52 1.36 -6.50
C TYR A 116 5.69 2.62 -6.77
N ALA A 117 4.66 2.55 -7.61
CA ALA A 117 3.80 3.69 -7.95
C ALA A 117 2.42 3.59 -7.31
N CYS A 118 2.08 4.55 -6.46
CA CYS A 118 0.70 4.79 -6.01
C CYS A 118 0.09 5.92 -6.86
N VAL A 119 -0.75 5.53 -7.83
CA VAL A 119 -1.45 6.45 -8.74
C VAL A 119 -2.84 6.77 -8.19
N ARG A 120 -3.16 8.06 -8.03
CA ARG A 120 -4.44 8.54 -7.49
C ARG A 120 -5.05 9.60 -8.40
N PRO A 121 -5.93 9.21 -9.35
CA PRO A 121 -6.75 10.19 -10.07
C PRO A 121 -7.76 10.83 -9.09
N VAL A 122 -7.84 12.16 -9.11
CA VAL A 122 -8.75 12.95 -8.30
C VAL A 122 -9.53 13.86 -9.25
N ARG A 123 -10.83 13.59 -9.36
CA ARG A 123 -11.78 14.42 -10.10
C ARG A 123 -13.07 14.57 -9.31
N TRP A 124 -13.75 15.69 -9.49
CA TRP A 124 -15.08 15.87 -8.93
C TRP A 124 -16.16 15.27 -9.84
N TYR A 125 -17.25 14.79 -9.23
CA TYR A 125 -18.43 14.29 -9.92
C TYR A 125 -19.62 15.18 -9.55
N ALA A 126 -20.38 15.58 -10.58
CA ALA A 126 -21.55 16.44 -10.43
C ALA A 126 -22.52 15.92 -9.35
N GLY A 127 -22.91 16.81 -8.43
CA GLY A 127 -23.80 16.50 -7.31
C GLY A 127 -23.11 16.00 -6.04
N THR A 128 -21.79 15.74 -6.07
CA THR A 128 -21.05 15.37 -4.85
C THR A 128 -20.89 16.60 -3.94
N PRO A 129 -21.34 16.56 -2.67
CA PRO A 129 -21.16 17.68 -1.75
C PRO A 129 -19.69 18.06 -1.63
N SER A 130 -19.41 19.36 -1.70
CA SER A 130 -18.04 19.88 -1.67
C SER A 130 -17.90 21.02 -0.66
N PRO A 131 -16.78 21.07 0.11
CA PRO A 131 -16.47 22.20 0.98
C PRO A 131 -15.85 23.39 0.22
N VAL A 132 -15.45 23.22 -1.03
CA VAL A 132 -14.84 24.28 -1.85
C VAL A 132 -15.84 24.87 -2.84
N LYS A 133 -15.64 26.14 -3.21
CA LYS A 133 -16.56 26.89 -4.09
C LYS A 133 -16.61 26.34 -5.52
N ASP A 134 -15.46 25.90 -6.04
CA ASP A 134 -15.29 25.46 -7.42
C ASP A 134 -14.62 24.09 -7.45
N PRO A 135 -15.36 23.01 -7.17
CA PRO A 135 -14.80 21.65 -7.15
C PRO A 135 -14.60 21.05 -8.54
N GLU A 136 -15.31 21.55 -9.56
CA GLU A 136 -15.23 21.08 -10.94
C GLU A 136 -13.89 21.41 -11.60
N ALA A 137 -13.17 22.43 -11.12
CA ALA A 137 -11.80 22.73 -11.52
C ALA A 137 -10.77 21.65 -11.09
N VAL A 138 -11.15 20.71 -10.22
CA VAL A 138 -10.26 19.62 -9.79
C VAL A 138 -10.32 18.47 -10.80
N ASP A 139 -9.28 18.37 -11.62
CA ASP A 139 -8.98 17.21 -12.46
C ASP A 139 -7.46 17.00 -12.51
N MET A 140 -6.97 16.07 -11.68
CA MET A 140 -5.54 15.83 -11.53
C MET A 140 -5.23 14.36 -11.24
N ILE A 141 -4.01 13.93 -11.57
CA ILE A 141 -3.49 12.60 -11.23
C ILE A 141 -2.26 12.77 -10.34
N ILE A 142 -2.33 12.23 -9.12
CA ILE A 142 -1.22 12.25 -8.18
C ILE A 142 -0.41 10.96 -8.37
N PHE A 143 0.88 11.12 -8.64
CA PHE A 143 1.85 10.02 -8.63
C PHE A 143 2.66 10.11 -7.35
N ARG A 144 2.56 9.08 -6.51
CA ARG A 144 3.28 8.99 -5.24
C ARG A 144 4.18 7.75 -5.26
N GLU A 145 5.45 7.95 -4.94
CA GLU A 145 6.41 6.86 -4.68
C GLU A 145 5.94 6.05 -3.45
N ASN A 146 6.01 4.72 -3.52
CA ASN A 146 5.28 3.81 -2.64
C ASN A 146 6.12 2.61 -2.16
N SER A 147 7.41 2.59 -2.48
CA SER A 147 8.39 1.56 -2.09
C SER A 147 9.38 2.04 -1.03
N GLU A 148 9.67 3.34 -0.94
CA GLU A 148 10.72 3.89 -0.06
C GLU A 148 10.14 4.88 0.99
N ASP A 149 10.97 5.84 1.42
CA ASP A 149 10.67 6.87 2.43
C ASP A 149 10.43 6.27 3.84
N VAL A 150 9.76 7.01 4.72
CA VAL A 150 9.34 6.55 6.05
C VAL A 150 8.52 5.26 6.03
N TYR A 151 8.02 4.81 4.88
CA TYR A 151 7.33 3.52 4.74
C TYR A 151 8.26 2.31 4.76
N ALA A 152 9.58 2.50 4.61
CA ALA A 152 10.55 1.42 4.77
C ALA A 152 10.49 0.80 6.18
N GLY A 153 9.97 1.54 7.17
CA GLY A 153 9.83 1.05 8.55
C GLY A 153 11.18 0.73 9.18
N ILE A 154 12.22 1.47 8.79
CA ILE A 154 13.56 1.43 9.40
C ILE A 154 13.52 2.40 10.56
N GLU A 155 13.11 1.88 11.72
CA GLU A 155 12.99 2.64 12.95
C GLU A 155 13.43 1.80 14.14
N TRP A 156 13.99 2.47 15.14
CA TRP A 156 14.40 1.86 16.40
C TRP A 156 13.75 2.60 17.56
N GLU A 157 13.40 1.86 18.60
CA GLU A 157 12.83 2.44 19.80
C GLU A 157 13.87 3.35 20.49
N ALA A 158 13.42 4.49 20.99
CA ALA A 158 14.28 5.42 21.72
C ALA A 158 14.86 4.72 22.96
N GLY A 159 16.19 4.70 23.06
CA GLY A 159 16.92 4.11 24.19
C GLY A 159 17.32 2.65 24.00
N SER A 160 16.94 2.05 22.87
CA SER A 160 17.39 0.69 22.50
C SER A 160 18.89 0.63 22.21
N ASP A 161 19.50 -0.54 22.40
CA ASP A 161 20.91 -0.76 22.06
C ASP A 161 21.15 -0.58 20.56
N GLU A 162 20.15 -0.90 19.73
CA GLU A 162 20.18 -0.75 18.29
C GLU A 162 20.26 0.73 17.87
N VAL A 163 19.46 1.62 18.48
CA VAL A 163 19.53 3.06 18.15
C VAL A 163 20.87 3.65 18.60
N ASN A 164 21.42 3.19 19.73
CA ASN A 164 22.73 3.63 20.21
C ASN A 164 23.84 3.26 19.23
N LYS A 165 23.83 2.03 18.68
CA LYS A 165 24.79 1.62 17.64
C LYS A 165 24.73 2.50 16.40
N VAL A 166 23.51 2.89 15.98
CA VAL A 166 23.33 3.78 14.82
C VAL A 166 23.85 5.19 15.13
N ILE A 167 23.58 5.72 16.32
CA ILE A 167 24.10 7.03 16.76
C ILE A 167 25.63 7.01 16.81
N ASP A 168 26.21 5.97 17.41
CA ASP A 168 27.67 5.81 17.51
C ASP A 168 28.32 5.72 16.14
N PHE A 169 27.74 4.97 15.20
CA PHE A 169 28.19 4.91 13.82
C PHE A 169 28.17 6.30 13.15
N LEU A 170 27.07 7.03 13.30
CA LEU A 170 26.93 8.36 12.69
C LEU A 170 27.92 9.37 13.27
N GLN A 171 28.16 9.35 14.57
CA GLN A 171 29.07 10.28 15.23
C GLN A 171 30.54 9.91 15.01
N ASN A 172 30.90 8.64 15.22
CA ASN A 172 32.29 8.21 15.29
C ASN A 172 32.87 7.84 13.93
N GLU A 173 32.09 7.23 13.03
CA GLU A 173 32.56 6.80 11.71
C GLU A 173 32.20 7.80 10.61
N MET A 174 30.98 8.36 10.65
CA MET A 174 30.49 9.27 9.60
C MET A 174 30.72 10.76 9.91
N GLY A 175 31.22 11.09 11.11
CA GLY A 175 31.59 12.45 11.52
C GLY A 175 30.40 13.42 11.64
N VAL A 176 29.20 12.90 11.90
CA VAL A 176 27.99 13.72 12.03
C VAL A 176 27.94 14.37 13.42
N ASP A 177 28.10 15.70 13.45
CA ASP A 177 28.19 16.50 14.69
C ASP A 177 26.87 17.20 15.07
N LYS A 178 25.94 17.36 14.12
CA LYS A 178 24.65 18.07 14.30
C LYS A 178 23.48 17.19 14.75
N ILE A 179 23.71 16.18 15.58
CA ILE A 179 22.61 15.42 16.19
C ILE A 179 22.08 16.23 17.39
N ARG A 180 20.89 16.84 17.24
CA ARG A 180 20.31 17.78 18.21
C ARG A 180 20.03 17.16 19.58
N PHE A 181 19.78 15.85 19.64
CA PHE A 181 19.59 15.08 20.87
C PHE A 181 20.42 13.79 20.80
N PRO A 182 21.70 13.82 21.26
CA PRO A 182 22.60 12.68 21.19
C PRO A 182 22.33 11.61 22.25
N ILE A 183 21.43 11.89 23.21
CA ILE A 183 20.95 10.91 24.20
C ILE A 183 19.52 10.53 23.79
N PRO A 184 19.19 9.24 23.61
CA PRO A 184 17.82 8.84 23.40
C PRO A 184 16.99 9.19 24.64
N VAL A 185 16.05 10.12 24.52
CA VAL A 185 15.28 10.60 25.68
C VAL A 185 14.18 9.59 26.02
N ALA A 186 14.48 8.71 26.97
CA ALA A 186 13.52 7.84 27.63
C ALA A 186 13.17 8.35 29.04
N SER A 187 12.66 9.58 29.18
CA SER A 187 11.84 10.03 30.34
C SER A 187 11.64 11.55 30.38
N ALA A 188 10.37 11.98 30.40
CA ALA A 188 9.95 13.19 31.12
C ALA A 188 8.46 13.05 31.53
N SER A 189 8.26 12.89 32.84
CA SER A 189 7.07 13.09 33.68
C SER A 189 5.68 13.36 33.05
N SER A 190 4.72 12.62 33.59
CA SER A 190 3.32 12.39 33.24
C SER A 190 2.31 13.56 33.34
N GLN A 191 2.68 14.85 33.17
CA GLN A 191 1.68 15.94 33.27
C GLN A 191 1.64 17.02 32.19
N SER A 192 2.46 16.96 31.13
CA SER A 192 2.42 17.99 30.06
C SER A 192 2.38 17.44 28.62
N VAL A 193 2.41 16.12 28.43
CA VAL A 193 2.51 15.49 27.09
C VAL A 193 1.13 15.17 26.50
N ARG A 194 0.39 16.20 26.06
CA ARG A 194 -0.84 16.00 25.25
C ARG A 194 -0.76 16.54 23.83
N ARG A 195 0.36 17.16 23.42
CA ARG A 195 0.54 17.73 22.07
C ARG A 195 1.74 17.23 21.26
N GLU A 196 2.62 16.39 21.79
CA GLU A 196 3.92 16.09 21.15
C GLU A 196 4.20 14.59 20.88
N ARG A 197 3.16 13.76 20.68
CA ARG A 197 3.35 12.32 20.37
C ARG A 197 3.85 12.02 18.94
N HIS A 198 4.43 13.00 18.23
CA HIS A 198 4.95 12.81 16.88
C HIS A 198 6.46 13.06 16.75
N ALA A 199 7.17 13.34 17.85
CA ALA A 199 8.57 13.77 17.78
C ALA A 199 9.58 12.86 18.52
N SER A 200 9.20 11.63 18.90
CA SER A 200 10.05 10.74 19.73
C SER A 200 10.71 9.58 19.00
N SER A 201 10.64 9.50 17.67
CA SER A 201 11.39 8.53 16.86
C SER A 201 12.58 9.20 16.18
N ALA A 202 13.78 8.63 16.34
CA ALA A 202 14.94 9.02 15.55
C ALA A 202 14.75 8.46 14.13
N GLN A 203 14.18 9.27 13.24
CA GLN A 203 13.94 8.89 11.85
C GLN A 203 15.20 9.14 11.02
N LEU A 204 15.78 8.07 10.49
CA LEU A 204 16.86 8.17 9.51
C LEU A 204 16.25 8.18 8.10
N SER A 205 16.06 9.35 7.50
CA SER A 205 15.72 9.46 6.08
C SER A 205 16.99 9.36 5.26
N ILE A 206 17.27 8.18 4.68
CA ILE A 206 18.34 8.00 3.69
C ILE A 206 17.76 8.43 2.35
N MET A 207 17.87 9.72 2.05
CA MET A 207 17.52 10.24 0.73
C MET A 207 18.68 9.91 -0.23
N GLN A 208 18.56 8.85 -1.04
CA GLN A 208 19.52 8.63 -2.13
C GLN A 208 19.28 9.69 -3.21
N SER A 209 20.16 10.70 -3.26
CA SER A 209 20.26 11.57 -4.42
C SER A 209 20.76 10.74 -5.61
N ARG A 210 19.85 10.26 -6.47
CA ARG A 210 20.24 9.87 -7.83
C ARG A 210 20.67 11.15 -8.56
N MET A 211 21.97 11.41 -8.53
CA MET A 211 22.62 12.30 -9.48
C MET A 211 22.44 11.69 -10.87
N THR A 212 21.44 12.14 -11.62
CA THR A 212 21.52 12.15 -13.09
C THR A 212 22.49 13.24 -13.49
N LYS A 213 23.79 12.93 -13.39
CA LYS A 213 24.81 13.59 -14.20
C LYS A 213 25.06 12.72 -15.43
N THR A 214 25.17 13.41 -16.57
CA THR A 214 25.58 12.96 -17.93
C THR A 214 24.55 12.11 -18.69
N ALA A 215 24.19 12.41 -19.95
CA ALA A 215 24.68 13.40 -20.93
C ALA A 215 23.53 13.84 -21.84
#